data_AF-A0A9W3PDV0-F1
#
_entry.id   AF-A0A9W3PDV0-F1
#
_cell.length_a   1.000
_cell.length_b   1.000
_cell.length_c   1.000
_cell.angle_alpha   90.00
_cell.angle_beta   90.00
_cell.angle_gamma   90.00
#
_symmetry.space_group_name_H-M   'P 1'
#
loop_
_entity.id
_entity.type
_entity.pdbx_description
1 polymer ?
#
loop_
_entity_poly.entity_id
_entity_poly.type
_entity_poly.pdbx_seq_one_letter_code
_entity_poly.pdbx_strand_id
1 'polypeptide(L)' 'MGSVFMGKKEKKYINVVIFFSLVFFLGYNSIIWIYIMGILIFLAPFIFKRATKKIVFYNTLSLIAFISFVYLTNSWFT' A
#
# COMPACT_ATOMS: atom_id res chain seq x y z
N MET A 1 -16.99 17.82 -2.09
CA MET A 1 -16.33 16.53 -2.37
C MET A 1 -14.97 16.84 -3.00
N GLY A 2 -13.95 17.12 -2.17
CA GLY A 2 -12.63 17.54 -2.66
C GLY A 2 -11.82 16.32 -3.05
N SER A 3 -11.66 16.06 -4.35
CA SER A 3 -10.70 15.08 -4.82
C SER A 3 -9.31 15.52 -4.36
N VAL A 4 -8.70 14.74 -3.47
CA VAL A 4 -7.29 14.87 -3.11
C VAL A 4 -6.51 14.51 -4.36
N PHE A 5 -6.28 15.49 -5.24
CA PHE A 5 -5.56 15.30 -6.49
C PHE A 5 -4.17 14.77 -6.15
N MET A 6 -3.96 13.46 -6.34
CA MET A 6 -2.67 12.83 -6.11
C MET A 6 -1.68 13.38 -7.13
N GLY A 7 -0.55 13.92 -6.65
CA GLY A 7 0.43 14.51 -7.55
C GLY A 7 0.94 13.46 -8.54
N LYS A 8 1.25 13.85 -9.79
CA LYS A 8 1.79 12.92 -10.82
C LYS A 8 2.97 12.08 -10.28
N LYS A 9 3.81 12.67 -9.42
CA LYS A 9 4.97 11.99 -8.78
C LYS A 9 4.55 10.92 -7.76
N GLU A 10 3.53 11.20 -6.95
CA GLU A 10 3.00 10.29 -5.93
C GLU A 10 2.30 9.09 -6.59
N LYS A 11 1.49 9.35 -7.63
CA LYS A 11 0.88 8.28 -8.44
C LYS A 11 1.93 7.39 -9.09
N LYS A 12 3.01 7.98 -9.62
CA LYS A 12 4.13 7.22 -10.20
C LYS A 12 4.85 6.36 -9.16
N TYR A 13 5.11 6.90 -7.96
CA TYR A 13 5.72 6.15 -6.85
C TYR A 13 4.86 4.94 -6.47
N ILE A 14 3.56 5.12 -6.26
CA ILE A 14 2.65 4.02 -5.90
C ILE A 14 2.62 2.96 -7.00
N ASN A 15 2.56 3.37 -8.28
CA ASN A 15 2.57 2.42 -9.39
C ASN A 15 3.87 1.60 -9.46
N VAL A 16 5.01 2.23 -9.19
CA VAL A 16 6.32 1.56 -9.14
C VAL A 16 6.37 0.57 -7.99
N VAL A 17 5.92 0.96 -6.79
CA VAL A 17 5.85 0.08 -5.62
C VAL A 17 4.99 -1.15 -5.92
N ILE A 18 3.78 -0.94 -6.47
CA ILE A 18 2.87 -2.03 -6.83
C ILE A 18 3.52 -2.95 -7.85
N PHE A 19 4.12 -2.39 -8.91
CA PHE A 19 4.74 -3.18 -9.97
C PHE A 19 5.88 -4.05 -9.44
N PHE A 20 6.82 -3.47 -8.69
CA PHE A 20 7.94 -4.24 -8.13
C PHE A 20 7.43 -5.30 -7.14
N SER A 21 6.54 -4.94 -6.22
CA SER A 21 6.00 -5.91 -5.25
C SER A 21 5.27 -7.07 -5.92
N LEU A 22 4.52 -6.83 -7.00
CA LEU A 22 3.86 -7.90 -7.76
C LEU A 22 4.87 -8.80 -8.49
N VAL A 23 5.88 -8.23 -9.13
CA VAL A 23 6.95 -9.00 -9.79
C VAL A 23 7.67 -9.88 -8.78
N PHE A 24 8.01 -9.34 -7.62
CA PHE A 24 8.65 -10.10 -6.54
C PHE A 24 7.71 -11.14 -5.91
N PHE A 25 6.42 -10.82 -5.75
CA PHE A 25 5.43 -11.78 -5.27
C PHE A 25 5.33 -12.99 -6.20
N LEU A 26 5.22 -12.78 -7.52
CA LEU A 26 5.16 -13.86 -8.51
C LEU A 26 6.49 -14.60 -8.66
N GLY A 27 7.62 -13.88 -8.59
CA GLY A 27 8.95 -14.48 -8.75
C GLY A 27 9.40 -15.34 -7.57
N TYR A 28 9.03 -14.94 -6.34
CA TYR A 28 9.43 -15.65 -5.12
C TYR A 28 8.28 -16.45 -4.49
N ASN A 29 7.07 -16.39 -5.05
CA ASN A 29 5.83 -16.96 -4.47
C ASN A 29 5.68 -16.67 -2.97
N SER A 30 6.14 -15.50 -2.54
CA SER A 30 6.21 -15.14 -1.12
C SER A 30 5.29 -13.97 -0.82
N ILE A 31 4.30 -14.22 0.04
CA ILE A 31 3.31 -13.23 0.42
C ILE A 31 3.90 -12.06 1.23
N ILE A 32 5.13 -12.21 1.72
CA ILE A 32 5.89 -11.17 2.40
C ILE A 32 5.98 -9.89 1.55
N TRP A 33 6.09 -10.04 0.22
CA TRP A 33 6.18 -8.92 -0.72
C TRP A 33 4.89 -8.10 -0.80
N ILE A 34 3.73 -8.74 -0.57
CA ILE A 34 2.44 -8.05 -0.50
C ILE A 34 2.32 -7.24 0.80
N TYR A 35 2.82 -7.76 1.92
CA TYR A 35 2.90 -6.98 3.16
C TYR A 35 3.82 -5.77 3.01
N ILE A 36 4.99 -5.94 2.39
CA ILE A 36 5.93 -4.85 2.09
C ILE A 36 5.26 -3.80 1.18
N MET A 37 4.49 -4.21 0.18
CA MET A 37 3.72 -3.30 -0.68
C MET A 37 2.79 -2.38 0.13
N GLY A 38 2.00 -2.96 1.05
CA GLY A 38 1.07 -2.21 1.89
C GLY A 38 1.78 -1.18 2.77
N ILE A 39 2.91 -1.55 3.36
CA ILE A 39 3.73 -0.65 4.19
C ILE A 39 4.31 0.50 3.36
N LEU A 40 4.82 0.21 2.17
CA LEU A 40 5.40 1.23 1.28
C LEU A 40 4.36 2.22 0.76
N ILE A 41 3.13 1.77 0.50
CA ILE A 41 2.00 2.64 0.14
C ILE A 41 1.57 3.48 1.35
N PHE A 42 1.59 2.92 2.56
CA PHE A 42 1.30 3.66 3.79
C PHE A 42 2.29 4.81 4.03
N LEU A 43 3.57 4.62 3.70
CA LEU A 43 4.62 5.62 3.82
C LEU A 43 4.54 6.75 2.77
N ALA A 44 3.80 6.56 1.67
CA ALA A 44 3.73 7.54 0.58
C ALA A 44 3.36 8.97 1.05
N PRO A 45 2.32 9.20 1.88
CA PRO A 45 1.96 10.55 2.31
C PRO A 45 3.02 11.22 3.18
N PHE A 46 3.85 10.44 3.90
CA PHE A 46 4.96 10.95 4.68
C PHE A 46 6.11 11.41 3.79
N ILE A 47 6.44 10.61 2.77
CA ILE A 47 7.49 10.92 1.78
C ILE A 47 7.15 12.19 0.99
N PHE A 48 5.89 12.35 0.60
CA PHE A 48 5.41 13.52 -0.17
C PHE A 48 4.98 14.71 0.71
N LYS A 49 5.31 14.71 2.01
CA LYS A 49 4.97 15.77 2.98
C LYS A 49 3.48 16.15 2.97
N ARG A 50 2.61 15.19 2.68
CA ARG A 50 1.14 15.33 2.64
C ARG A 50 0.46 14.76 3.88
N ALA A 51 1.24 14.28 4.85
CA ALA A 51 0.77 13.69 6.09
C ALA A 51 -0.02 14.73 6.93
N THR A 52 -1.33 14.76 6.71
CA THR A 52 -2.29 15.45 7.60
C THR A 52 -2.91 14.41 8.53
N LYS A 53 -3.36 14.83 9.72
CA LYS A 53 -3.98 13.92 10.70
C LYS A 53 -5.13 13.09 10.10
N LYS A 54 -5.94 13.70 9.22
CA LYS A 54 -7.02 13.00 8.50
C LYS A 54 -6.47 11.94 7.54
N ILE A 55 -5.51 12.31 6.70
CA ILE A 55 -4.91 11.39 5.72
C ILE A 55 -4.23 10.22 6.44
N VAL A 56 -3.47 10.49 7.50
CA VAL A 56 -2.82 9.44 8.30
C VAL A 56 -3.85 8.49 8.88
N PHE A 57 -4.96 8.99 9.44
CA PHE A 57 -6.02 8.14 9.99
C PHE A 57 -6.64 7.22 8.92
N TYR A 58 -7.01 7.76 7.77
CA TYR A 58 -7.55 6.96 6.66
C TYR A 58 -6.51 5.96 6.11
N ASN A 59 -5.23 6.36 6.01
CA ASN A 59 -4.17 5.47 5.57
C ASN A 59 -3.93 4.33 6.55
N THR A 60 -3.96 4.59 7.86
CA THR A 60 -3.82 3.57 8.90
C THR A 60 -5.00 2.60 8.86
N LEU A 61 -6.23 3.11 8.73
CA LEU A 61 -7.41 2.26 8.62
C LEU A 61 -7.35 1.38 7.35
N SER A 62 -6.92 1.97 6.22
CA SER A 62 -6.71 1.24 4.97
C SER A 62 -5.61 0.18 5.10
N LEU A 63 -4.54 0.46 5.83
CA LEU A 63 -3.45 -0.49 6.06
C LEU A 63 -3.94 -1.67 6.90
N ILE A 64 -4.70 -1.41 7.96
CA ILE A 64 -5.27 -2.47 8.80
C ILE A 64 -6.22 -3.35 7.97
N ALA A 65 -7.13 -2.73 7.20
CA ALA A 65 -8.03 -3.46 6.33
C ALA A 65 -7.27 -4.31 5.29
N PHE A 66 -6.20 -3.77 4.71
CA PHE A 66 -5.35 -4.47 3.76
C PHE A 66 -4.61 -5.66 4.40
N ILE A 67 -3.98 -5.48 5.56
CA ILE A 67 -3.29 -6.56 6.27
C ILE A 67 -4.26 -7.68 6.64
N SER A 68 -5.43 -7.34 7.18
CA SER A 68 -6.48 -8.31 7.50
C SER A 68 -6.96 -9.06 6.27
N PHE A 69 -7.16 -8.37 5.14
CA PHE A 69 -7.54 -8.99 3.87
C PHE A 69 -6.48 -9.97 3.37
N VAL A 70 -5.21 -9.57 3.38
CA VAL A 70 -4.09 -10.43 2.94
C VAL A 70 -3.96 -11.66 3.85
N TYR A 71 -4.10 -11.47 5.17
CA TYR A 71 -4.07 -12.57 6.13
C TYR A 71 -5.21 -13.56 5.93
N LEU A 72 -6.46 -13.09 5.81
CA LEU A 72 -7.62 -13.93 5.55
C LEU A 72 -7.48 -14.69 4.24
N THR A 73 -7.01 -14.02 3.19
CA THR A 73 -6.77 -14.64 1.89
C THR A 73 -5.70 -15.73 2.00
N ASN A 74 -4.56 -15.44 2.64
CA ASN A 74 -3.51 -16.43 2.85
C ASN A 74 -3.99 -17.66 3.64
N SER A 75 -4.77 -17.43 4.69
CA SER A 75 -5.33 -18.49 5.53
C SER A 75 -6.41 -19.31 4.82
N TRP A 76 -7.05 -18.80 3.77
CA TRP A 76 -7.99 -19.57 2.96
C TRP A 76 -7.25 -20.49 1.98
N PHE A 77 -6.13 -20.04 1.44
CA PHE A 77 -5.34 -20.77 0.44
C PHE A 77 -4.28 -21.71 1.02
N THR A 78 -4.08 -21.71 2.34
CA THR A 78 -3.20 -22.64 3.08
C THR A 78 -4.03 -23.68 3.82
#